data_AF-A0A5C7F9S3-F1
#
_entry.id   AF-A0A5C7F9S3-F1
#
_cell.length_a   1.000
_cell.length_b   1.000
_cell.length_c   1.000
_cell.angle_alpha   90.00
_cell.angle_beta   90.00
_cell.angle_gamma   90.00
#
_symmetry.space_group_name_H-M   'P 1'
#
loop_
_entity.id
_entity.type
_entity.pdbx_description
1 polymer ?
#
loop_
_entity_poly.entity_id
_entity_poly.type
_entity_poly.pdbx_seq_one_letter_code
_entity_poly.pdbx_strand_id
1 'polypeptide(L)'
;MGWLKFTYIPKEEAPLPPERRKFKLAMKKFSEARYKDDVEAQAALEAAYEFSHNYIFDRYQWFNTAISYYCGQRIPEDAVRKERCIEICRECIDAAPQIIEAYKKEYHKESLLDFIPPEIPAFQRLASLYEESGNYEQAIDVCRKAAAHQQRDGTPGGFQGRIERLQKKLTLE
;
A
#
# COMPACT_ATOMS: atom_id res chain seq x y z
N MET A 1 26.96 19.75 -44.34
CA MET A 1 26.51 18.84 -43.26
C MET A 1 26.85 19.50 -41.94
N GLY A 2 25.85 19.98 -41.19
CA GLY A 2 26.05 20.54 -39.85
C GLY A 2 25.03 19.93 -38.91
N TRP A 3 25.45 18.95 -38.11
CA TRP A 3 24.60 18.36 -37.09
C TRP A 3 24.55 19.32 -35.90
N LEU A 4 23.39 19.92 -35.65
CA LEU A 4 23.12 20.67 -34.43
C LEU A 4 23.22 19.69 -33.24
N LYS A 5 24.22 19.89 -32.39
CA LYS A 5 24.31 19.22 -31.08
C LYS A 5 23.22 19.78 -30.18
N PHE A 6 22.12 19.05 -30.01
CA PHE A 6 21.18 19.30 -28.92
C PHE A 6 21.89 18.95 -27.61
N THR A 7 22.31 19.96 -26.86
CA THR A 7 22.74 19.80 -25.48
C THR A 7 21.49 19.70 -24.62
N TYR A 8 21.27 18.53 -24.00
CA TYR A 8 20.25 18.39 -22.97
C TYR A 8 20.69 19.22 -21.76
N ILE A 9 19.95 20.29 -21.49
CA ILE A 9 20.09 21.07 -20.26
C ILE A 9 19.06 20.49 -19.29
N PRO A 10 19.45 19.71 -18.27
CA PRO A 10 18.51 19.23 -17.27
C PRO A 10 17.84 20.43 -16.61
N LYS A 11 16.52 20.40 -16.57
CA LYS A 11 15.73 21.41 -15.84
C LYS A 11 16.09 21.27 -14.37
N GLU A 12 16.57 22.33 -13.75
CA GLU A 12 16.83 22.37 -12.31
C GLU A 12 15.51 22.08 -11.58
N GLU A 13 15.37 20.88 -11.02
CA GLU A 13 14.18 20.51 -10.26
C GLU A 13 14.14 21.37 -8.99
N ALA A 14 13.02 22.08 -8.79
CA ALA A 14 12.82 22.87 -7.59
C ALA A 14 13.03 21.99 -6.34
N PRO A 15 13.64 22.51 -5.27
CA PRO A 15 13.91 21.72 -4.08
C PRO A 15 12.60 21.18 -3.49
N LEU A 16 12.62 19.91 -3.09
CA LEU A 16 11.47 19.26 -2.47
C LEU A 16 10.98 20.05 -1.24
N PRO A 17 9.65 20.13 -1.02
CA PRO A 17 9.09 20.68 0.20
C PRO A 17 9.74 20.08 1.46
N PRO A 18 9.88 20.85 2.56
CA PRO A 18 10.50 20.38 3.80
C PRO A 18 9.94 19.04 4.30
N GLU A 19 8.63 18.84 4.27
CA GLU A 19 7.95 17.63 4.73
C GLU A 19 8.35 16.42 3.88
N ARG A 20 8.41 16.57 2.55
CA ARG A 20 8.84 15.48 1.65
C ARG A 20 10.30 15.09 1.89
N ARG A 21 11.17 16.07 2.20
CA ARG A 21 12.57 15.79 2.59
C ARG A 21 12.64 15.01 3.91
N LYS A 22 11.84 15.40 4.91
CA LYS A 22 11.74 14.69 6.19
C LYS A 22 11.20 13.27 6.01
N PHE A 23 10.18 13.08 5.18
CA PHE A 23 9.67 11.77 4.80
C PHE A 23 10.77 10.88 4.21
N LYS A 24 11.51 11.37 3.19
CA LYS A 24 12.59 10.58 2.57
C LYS A 24 13.69 10.23 3.58
N LEU A 25 14.03 11.15 4.49
CA LEU A 25 14.99 10.87 5.56
C LEU A 25 14.49 9.78 6.52
N ALA A 26 13.22 9.84 6.94
CA ALA A 26 12.61 8.84 7.80
C ALA A 26 12.56 7.45 7.13
N MET A 27 12.16 7.39 5.85
CA MET A 27 12.18 6.14 5.07
C MET A 27 13.59 5.56 4.90
N LYS A 28 14.61 6.42 4.75
CA LYS A 28 16.01 5.99 4.73
C LYS A 28 16.43 5.36 6.06
N LYS A 29 16.15 6.03 7.18
CA LYS A 29 16.42 5.50 8.53
C LYS A 29 15.74 4.14 8.75
N PHE A 30 14.46 4.04 8.38
CA PHE A 30 13.75 2.76 8.43
C PHE A 30 14.48 1.66 7.63
N SER A 31 14.89 1.95 6.39
CA SER A 31 15.59 0.96 5.56
C SER A 31 16.91 0.49 6.17
N GLU A 32 17.61 1.35 6.91
CA GLU A 32 18.87 1.04 7.59
C GLU A 32 18.65 0.22 8.88
N ALA A 33 17.56 0.49 9.59
CA ALA A 33 17.22 -0.11 10.88
C ALA A 33 16.43 -1.43 10.80
N ARG A 34 15.57 -1.63 9.78
CA ARG A 34 14.54 -2.70 9.70
C ARG A 34 15.00 -4.16 9.87
N TYR A 35 16.31 -4.42 9.85
CA TYR A 35 16.90 -5.76 10.04
C TYR A 35 17.88 -5.83 11.21
N LYS A 36 18.01 -4.74 11.99
CA LYS A 36 19.04 -4.56 13.02
C LYS A 36 18.45 -4.08 14.34
N ASP A 37 17.51 -3.14 14.27
CA ASP A 37 16.90 -2.50 15.43
C ASP A 37 15.41 -2.27 15.15
N ASP A 38 14.57 -3.08 15.79
CA ASP A 38 13.12 -3.03 15.61
C ASP A 38 12.51 -1.76 16.20
N VAL A 39 13.06 -1.24 17.31
CA VAL A 39 12.55 -0.02 17.95
C VAL A 39 12.86 1.19 17.08
N GLU A 40 14.08 1.29 16.55
CA GLU A 40 14.45 2.36 15.63
C GLU A 40 13.66 2.26 14.32
N ALA A 41 13.43 1.06 13.79
CA ALA A 41 12.63 0.86 12.59
C ALA A 41 11.17 1.31 12.77
N GLN A 42 10.54 0.95 13.88
CA GLN A 42 9.18 1.40 14.21
C GLN A 42 9.11 2.92 14.36
N ALA A 43 10.05 3.53 15.10
CA ALA A 43 10.12 4.98 15.28
C ALA A 43 10.32 5.73 13.95
N ALA A 44 11.15 5.18 13.06
CA ALA A 44 11.36 5.74 11.73
C ALA A 44 10.11 5.63 10.83
N LEU A 45 9.36 4.53 10.91
CA LEU A 45 8.07 4.40 10.21
C LEU A 45 7.04 5.37 10.74
N GLU A 46 6.93 5.54 12.06
CA GLU A 46 6.00 6.50 12.66
C GLU A 46 6.31 7.93 12.20
N ALA A 47 7.59 8.32 12.21
CA ALA A 47 8.01 9.62 11.68
C ALA A 47 7.66 9.78 10.18
N ALA A 48 7.86 8.73 9.37
CA ALA A 48 7.50 8.75 7.96
C ALA A 48 5.98 8.88 7.75
N TYR A 49 5.17 8.27 8.62
CA TYR A 49 3.71 8.40 8.58
C TYR A 49 3.29 9.85 8.70
N GLU A 50 3.78 10.55 9.72
CA GLU A 50 3.49 11.96 9.99
C GLU A 50 3.82 12.87 8.80
N PHE A 51 5.00 12.70 8.20
CA PHE A 51 5.43 13.54 7.08
C PHE A 51 4.73 13.23 5.75
N SER A 52 4.02 12.10 5.66
CA SER A 52 3.34 11.67 4.43
C SER A 52 1.91 12.21 4.28
N HIS A 53 1.31 12.79 5.34
CA HIS A 53 -0.14 13.02 5.40
C HIS A 53 -0.71 13.90 4.27
N ASN A 54 0.07 14.85 3.75
CA ASN A 54 -0.33 15.76 2.66
C ASN A 54 0.06 15.26 1.26
N TYR A 55 0.78 14.14 1.15
CA TYR A 55 1.42 13.71 -0.08
C TYR A 55 1.00 12.28 -0.41
N ILE A 56 -0.08 12.13 -1.19
CA ILE A 56 -0.73 10.83 -1.43
C ILE A 56 0.21 9.73 -1.94
N PHE A 57 1.20 10.07 -2.77
CA PHE A 57 2.20 9.09 -3.24
C PHE A 57 3.18 8.68 -2.15
N ASP A 58 3.61 9.61 -1.30
CA ASP A 58 4.48 9.30 -0.16
C ASP A 58 3.68 8.52 0.90
N ARG A 59 2.38 8.82 1.09
CA ARG A 59 1.46 8.07 1.95
C ARG A 59 1.25 6.64 1.45
N TYR A 60 1.04 6.48 0.15
CA TYR A 60 0.93 5.16 -0.46
C TYR A 60 2.24 4.35 -0.38
N GLN A 61 3.39 5.01 -0.61
CA GLN A 61 4.71 4.40 -0.39
C GLN A 61 4.87 3.93 1.06
N TRP A 62 4.43 4.75 2.02
CA TRP A 62 4.44 4.40 3.43
C TRP A 62 3.56 3.17 3.71
N PHE A 63 2.31 3.15 3.24
CA PHE A 63 1.40 2.01 3.45
C PHE A 63 2.02 0.69 2.96
N ASN A 64 2.53 0.66 1.73
CA ASN A 64 3.16 -0.54 1.17
C ASN A 64 4.35 -1.01 2.00
N THR A 65 5.14 -0.06 2.51
CA THR A 65 6.30 -0.37 3.35
C THR A 65 5.88 -0.90 4.72
N ALA A 66 4.94 -0.23 5.36
CA ALA A 66 4.46 -0.57 6.70
C ALA A 66 3.72 -1.92 6.69
N ILE A 67 2.87 -2.18 5.68
CA ILE A 67 2.22 -3.49 5.49
C ILE A 67 3.27 -4.58 5.28
N SER A 68 4.29 -4.35 4.44
CA SER A 68 5.34 -5.36 4.26
C SER A 68 6.13 -5.63 5.54
N TYR A 69 6.26 -4.64 6.42
CA TYR A 69 7.01 -4.76 7.68
C TYR A 69 6.20 -5.43 8.78
N TYR A 70 4.99 -4.92 9.07
CA TYR A 70 4.14 -5.44 10.16
C TYR A 70 3.41 -6.73 9.79
N CYS A 71 3.05 -6.91 8.52
CA CYS A 71 2.30 -8.09 8.05
C CYS A 71 3.20 -9.14 7.36
N GLY A 72 4.52 -8.94 7.36
CA GLY A 72 5.48 -9.84 6.73
C GLY A 72 5.86 -11.03 7.61
N GLN A 73 6.11 -12.18 7.01
CA GLN A 73 6.44 -13.44 7.71
C GLN A 73 7.85 -13.50 8.32
N ARG A 74 8.61 -12.39 8.29
CA ARG A 74 10.02 -12.37 8.70
C ARG A 74 10.21 -12.21 10.20
N ILE A 75 9.18 -11.77 10.90
CA ILE A 75 9.19 -11.53 12.33
C ILE A 75 8.08 -12.40 12.93
N PRO A 76 8.31 -13.09 14.07
CA PRO A 76 7.27 -13.89 14.71
C PRO A 76 6.02 -13.04 14.95
N GLU A 77 4.87 -13.57 14.56
CA GLU A 77 3.59 -12.91 14.78
C GLU A 77 3.32 -12.83 16.28
N ASP A 78 3.09 -11.61 16.77
CA ASP A 78 2.54 -11.35 18.09
C ASP A 78 1.24 -10.55 17.93
N ALA A 79 0.38 -10.60 18.96
CA ALA A 79 -0.94 -9.98 18.90
C ALA A 79 -0.89 -8.48 18.61
N VAL A 80 0.16 -7.78 19.08
CA VAL A 80 0.34 -6.34 18.90
C VAL A 80 0.66 -6.01 17.45
N ARG A 81 1.57 -6.76 16.82
CA ARG A 81 1.91 -6.60 15.40
C ARG A 81 0.73 -6.95 14.50
N LYS A 82 -0.04 -7.98 14.86
CA LYS A 82 -1.26 -8.37 14.13
C LYS A 82 -2.29 -7.23 14.15
N GLU A 83 -2.57 -6.65 15.31
CA GLU A 83 -3.47 -5.51 15.43
C GLU A 83 -2.96 -4.31 14.62
N ARG A 84 -1.67 -3.99 14.74
CA ARG A 84 -1.06 -2.90 13.97
C ARG A 84 -1.16 -3.12 12.46
N CYS A 85 -0.97 -4.35 12.01
CA CYS A 85 -1.17 -4.73 10.61
C CYS A 85 -2.62 -4.51 10.16
N ILE A 86 -3.60 -4.90 10.98
CA ILE A 86 -5.04 -4.68 10.70
C ILE A 86 -5.36 -3.19 10.59
N GLU A 87 -4.89 -2.38 11.54
CA GLU A 87 -5.08 -0.91 11.55
C GLU A 87 -4.54 -0.28 10.25
N ILE A 88 -3.29 -0.58 9.90
CA ILE A 88 -2.63 -0.02 8.71
C ILE A 88 -3.36 -0.47 7.44
N CYS A 89 -3.79 -1.73 7.36
CA CYS A 89 -4.53 -2.21 6.20
C CYS A 89 -5.89 -1.52 6.06
N ARG A 90 -6.63 -1.31 7.16
CA ARG A 90 -7.90 -0.58 7.15
C ARG A 90 -7.71 0.85 6.65
N GLU A 91 -6.73 1.55 7.20
CA GLU A 91 -6.44 2.93 6.81
C GLU A 91 -6.01 3.04 5.33
N CYS A 92 -5.21 2.08 4.85
CA CYS A 92 -4.82 2.03 3.44
C CYS A 92 -6.02 1.78 2.51
N ILE A 93 -6.95 0.92 2.91
CA ILE A 93 -8.18 0.65 2.17
C ILE A 93 -9.08 1.89 2.14
N ASP A 94 -9.21 2.60 3.25
CA ASP A 94 -10.00 3.84 3.32
C ASP A 94 -9.39 4.93 2.43
N ALA A 95 -8.06 4.97 2.31
CA ALA A 95 -7.35 5.86 1.40
C ALA A 95 -7.35 5.42 -0.07
N ALA A 96 -7.77 4.19 -0.37
CA ALA A 96 -7.67 3.59 -1.71
C ALA A 96 -8.32 4.44 -2.82
N PRO A 97 -9.53 5.02 -2.65
CA PRO A 97 -10.13 5.85 -3.69
C PRO A 97 -9.26 7.05 -4.08
N GLN A 98 -8.64 7.71 -3.09
CA GLN A 98 -7.79 8.89 -3.33
C GLN A 98 -6.46 8.50 -3.97
N ILE A 99 -5.88 7.37 -3.55
CA ILE A 99 -4.66 6.81 -4.15
C ILE A 99 -4.91 6.49 -5.62
N ILE A 100 -5.96 5.73 -5.92
CA ILE A 100 -6.29 5.31 -7.28
C ILE A 100 -6.53 6.53 -8.18
N GLU A 101 -7.30 7.52 -7.70
CA GLU A 101 -7.56 8.74 -8.46
C GLU A 101 -6.29 9.56 -8.70
N ALA A 102 -5.37 9.65 -7.73
CA ALA A 102 -4.09 10.31 -7.91
C ALA A 102 -3.22 9.61 -8.97
N TYR A 103 -3.18 8.27 -8.97
CA TYR A 103 -2.48 7.50 -9.99
C TYR A 103 -3.11 7.67 -11.38
N LYS A 104 -4.44 7.64 -11.46
CA LYS A 104 -5.16 7.89 -12.72
C LYS A 104 -4.82 9.26 -13.27
N LYS A 105 -4.89 10.29 -12.43
CA LYS A 105 -4.53 11.65 -12.81
C LYS A 105 -3.08 11.79 -13.22
N GLU A 106 -2.13 11.13 -12.57
CA GLU A 106 -0.71 11.33 -12.87
C GLU A 106 -0.25 10.55 -14.11
N TYR A 107 -0.69 9.31 -14.26
CA TYR A 107 -0.12 8.37 -15.23
C TYR A 107 -1.03 8.01 -16.41
N HIS A 108 -2.34 8.29 -16.35
CA HIS A 108 -3.29 7.90 -17.39
C HIS A 108 -3.83 9.08 -18.24
N LYS A 109 -3.43 10.33 -17.94
CA LYS A 109 -3.91 11.60 -18.54
C LYS A 109 -4.39 11.51 -20.00
N GLU A 110 -3.57 11.00 -20.90
CA GLU A 110 -3.82 10.96 -22.36
C GLU A 110 -3.71 9.54 -22.96
N SER A 111 -3.69 8.51 -22.11
CA SER A 111 -3.51 7.13 -22.57
C SER A 111 -4.76 6.60 -23.26
N LEU A 112 -4.60 6.04 -24.47
CA LEU A 112 -5.63 5.26 -25.15
C LEU A 112 -5.81 3.84 -24.56
N LEU A 113 -4.89 3.40 -23.69
CA LEU A 113 -4.98 2.11 -22.98
C LEU A 113 -5.79 2.27 -21.69
N ASP A 114 -6.60 1.26 -21.37
CA ASP A 114 -7.37 1.16 -20.13
C ASP A 114 -6.50 1.44 -18.89
N PHE A 115 -7.04 2.22 -17.95
CA PHE A 115 -6.38 2.51 -16.69
C PHE A 115 -6.28 1.24 -15.85
N ILE A 116 -5.05 0.87 -15.49
CA ILE A 116 -4.77 -0.19 -14.53
C ILE A 116 -4.49 0.48 -13.19
N PRO A 117 -5.34 0.27 -12.16
CA PRO A 117 -5.11 0.86 -10.84
C PRO A 117 -3.85 0.29 -10.20
N PRO A 118 -3.18 1.06 -9.31
CA PRO A 118 -2.07 0.52 -8.52
C PRO A 118 -2.57 -0.63 -7.65
N GLU A 119 -1.70 -1.63 -7.42
CA GLU A 119 -1.99 -2.73 -6.51
C GLU A 119 -2.02 -2.25 -5.06
N ILE A 120 -3.10 -2.53 -4.33
CA ILE A 120 -3.25 -2.18 -2.92
C ILE A 120 -3.23 -3.48 -2.11
N PRO A 121 -2.05 -3.93 -1.65
CA PRO A 121 -1.88 -5.23 -0.98
C PRO A 121 -2.69 -5.33 0.32
N ALA A 122 -3.10 -4.19 0.90
CA ALA A 122 -3.94 -4.13 2.09
C ALA A 122 -5.23 -4.95 1.95
N PHE A 123 -5.87 -4.96 0.78
CA PHE A 123 -7.10 -5.73 0.56
C PHE A 123 -6.88 -7.23 0.76
N GLN A 124 -5.83 -7.77 0.14
CA GLN A 124 -5.51 -9.20 0.26
C GLN A 124 -5.11 -9.53 1.70
N ARG A 125 -4.27 -8.69 2.32
CA ARG A 125 -3.78 -8.91 3.69
C ARG A 125 -4.89 -8.90 4.71
N LEU A 126 -5.75 -7.88 4.68
CA LEU A 126 -6.85 -7.77 5.63
C LEU A 126 -7.89 -8.88 5.45
N ALA A 127 -8.20 -9.26 4.20
CA ALA A 127 -9.10 -10.38 3.93
C ALA A 127 -8.56 -11.71 4.50
N SER A 128 -7.26 -11.98 4.34
CA SER A 128 -6.64 -13.17 4.93
C SER A 128 -6.63 -13.14 6.46
N LEU A 129 -6.30 -12.00 7.08
CA LEU A 129 -6.31 -11.86 8.55
C LEU A 129 -7.69 -12.09 9.17
N TYR A 130 -8.73 -11.59 8.51
CA TYR A 130 -10.11 -11.87 8.91
C TYR A 130 -10.49 -13.33 8.69
N GLU A 131 -10.14 -13.92 7.54
CA GLU A 131 -10.40 -15.35 7.26
C GLU A 131 -9.72 -16.27 8.28
N GLU A 132 -8.45 -16.00 8.63
CA GLU A 132 -7.68 -16.74 9.64
C GLU A 132 -8.28 -16.64 11.04
N SER A 133 -8.97 -15.54 11.33
CA SER A 133 -9.63 -15.30 12.62
C SER A 133 -11.09 -15.74 12.65
N GLY A 134 -11.58 -16.42 11.61
CA GLY A 134 -12.99 -16.84 11.50
C GLY A 134 -13.98 -15.70 11.18
N ASN A 135 -13.49 -14.48 10.97
CA ASN A 135 -14.29 -13.28 10.68
C ASN A 135 -14.70 -13.23 9.20
N TYR A 136 -15.46 -14.23 8.73
CA TYR A 136 -15.73 -14.42 7.31
C TYR A 136 -16.56 -13.29 6.68
N GLU A 137 -17.48 -12.68 7.42
CA GLU A 137 -18.27 -11.55 6.92
C GLU A 137 -17.39 -10.33 6.62
N GLN A 138 -16.50 -9.97 7.55
CA GLN A 138 -15.55 -8.87 7.35
C GLN A 138 -14.56 -9.19 6.22
N ALA A 139 -14.12 -10.45 6.09
CA ALA A 139 -13.27 -10.88 4.97
C ALA A 139 -13.98 -10.68 3.62
N ILE A 140 -15.28 -11.05 3.53
CA ILE A 140 -16.10 -10.85 2.32
C ILE A 140 -16.26 -9.36 2.00
N ASP A 141 -16.53 -8.51 2.99
CA ASP A 141 -16.66 -7.05 2.78
C ASP A 141 -15.39 -6.45 2.16
N VAL A 142 -14.22 -6.80 2.70
CA VAL A 142 -12.92 -6.37 2.16
C VAL A 142 -12.76 -6.82 0.71
N CYS A 143 -13.10 -8.08 0.39
CA CYS A 143 -13.01 -8.60 -0.97
C CYS A 143 -13.94 -7.87 -1.94
N ARG A 144 -15.16 -7.52 -1.51
CA ARG A 144 -16.12 -6.75 -2.32
C ARG A 144 -15.60 -5.35 -2.61
N LYS A 145 -15.04 -4.66 -1.60
CA LYS A 145 -14.39 -3.36 -1.77
C LYS A 145 -13.21 -3.44 -2.76
N ALA A 146 -12.40 -4.49 -2.65
CA ALA A 146 -11.28 -4.71 -3.55
C ALA A 146 -11.74 -4.89 -5.01
N ALA A 147 -12.78 -5.72 -5.23
CA ALA A 147 -13.37 -5.93 -6.55
C ALA A 147 -13.95 -4.65 -7.15
N ALA A 148 -14.61 -3.81 -6.33
CA ALA A 148 -15.12 -2.50 -6.77
C ALA A 148 -14.00 -1.56 -7.24
N HIS A 149 -12.79 -1.70 -6.68
CA HIS A 149 -11.59 -0.97 -7.08
C HIS A 149 -10.73 -1.69 -8.13
N GLN A 150 -11.27 -2.74 -8.77
CA GLN A 150 -10.60 -3.57 -9.78
C GLN A 150 -9.25 -4.14 -9.31
N GLN A 151 -9.12 -4.34 -7.99
CA GLN A 151 -7.94 -4.93 -7.39
C GLN A 151 -7.89 -6.43 -7.66
N ARG A 152 -6.68 -6.99 -7.68
CA ARG A 152 -6.43 -8.41 -7.87
C ARG A 152 -5.74 -8.97 -6.63
N ASP A 153 -6.06 -10.21 -6.27
CA ASP A 153 -5.49 -10.86 -5.08
C ASP A 153 -4.44 -11.95 -5.42
N GLY A 154 -4.07 -12.04 -6.70
CA GLY A 154 -3.07 -13.00 -7.21
C GLY A 154 -3.54 -14.46 -7.25
N THR A 155 -4.78 -14.76 -6.84
CA THR A 155 -5.33 -16.13 -6.85
C THR A 155 -6.14 -16.43 -8.11
N PRO A 156 -6.25 -17.72 -8.51
CA PRO A 156 -7.20 -18.13 -9.54
C PRO A 156 -8.63 -17.75 -9.14
N GLY A 157 -9.29 -16.93 -9.96
CA GLY A 157 -10.63 -16.40 -9.68
C GLY A 157 -10.65 -15.08 -8.89
N GLY A 158 -9.50 -14.57 -8.44
CA GLY A 158 -9.40 -13.27 -7.79
C GLY A 158 -10.19 -13.16 -6.47
N PHE A 159 -10.52 -11.92 -6.11
CA PHE A 159 -11.40 -11.64 -4.96
C PHE A 159 -12.78 -12.28 -5.08
N GLN A 160 -13.29 -12.51 -6.30
CA GLN A 160 -14.58 -13.17 -6.53
C GLN A 160 -14.53 -14.64 -6.08
N GLY A 161 -13.50 -15.38 -6.50
CA GLY A 161 -13.30 -16.77 -6.06
C GLY A 161 -13.08 -16.87 -4.55
N ARG A 162 -12.42 -15.88 -3.94
CA ARG A 162 -12.30 -15.78 -2.47
C ARG A 162 -13.66 -15.56 -1.79
N ILE A 163 -14.51 -14.66 -2.31
CA ILE A 163 -15.87 -14.44 -1.78
C ILE A 163 -16.68 -15.73 -1.79
N GLU A 164 -16.68 -16.46 -2.90
CA GLU A 164 -17.42 -17.72 -3.03
C GLU A 164 -16.95 -18.79 -2.03
N ARG A 165 -15.63 -18.90 -1.82
CA ARG A 165 -15.06 -19.80 -0.80
C ARG A 165 -15.49 -19.39 0.61
N LEU A 166 -15.43 -18.11 0.94
CA LEU A 166 -15.80 -17.59 2.26
C LEU A 166 -17.30 -17.75 2.55
N GLN A 167 -18.16 -17.53 1.54
CA GLN A 167 -19.61 -17.75 1.67
C GLN A 167 -19.95 -19.20 1.99
N LYS A 168 -19.23 -20.16 1.39
CA LYS A 168 -19.39 -21.59 1.73
C LYS A 168 -19.01 -21.89 3.18
N LYS A 169 -17.99 -21.22 3.72
CA LYS A 169 -17.58 -21.38 5.12
C LYS A 169 -18.66 -20.88 6.09
N LEU A 170 -19.28 -19.73 5.79
CA LEU A 170 -20.40 -19.19 6.58
C LEU A 170 -21.62 -20.12 6.62
N THR A 171 -21.86 -20.90 5.56
CA THR A 171 -23.00 -21.83 5.52
C THR A 171 -22.72 -23.18 6.20
N LEU A 172 -21.47 -23.44 6.61
CA LEU A 172 -21.05 -24.69 7.25
C LEU A 172 -20.89 -24.54 8.79
N GLU A 173 -21.09 -23.33 9.32
CA GLU A 173 -21.18 -23.01 10.76
C GLU A 173 -22.63 -23.05 11.22
#